data_AF-A0AAD7H6Q9-F1
#
_entry.id   AF-A0AAD7H6Q9-F1
#
_cell.length_a   1.000
_cell.length_b   1.000
_cell.length_c   1.000
_cell.angle_alpha   90.00
_cell.angle_beta   90.00
_cell.angle_gamma   90.00
#
_symmetry.space_group_name_H-M   'P 1'
#
loop_
_entity.id
_entity.type
_entity.pdbx_description
1 polymer ?
#
loop_
_entity_poly.entity_id
_entity_poly.type
_entity_poly.pdbx_seq_one_letter_code
_entity_poly.pdbx_strand_id
1 'polypeptide(L)'
;RTPSDLCGPRKTHRCHKPSKRCVSISFLSPTVITCTNCGFTLAEEGNDLHSRLSKLDAIIASLTAERQRLQAESDAIVYPILSLPTEITTEIFRRWCVRRSRSHPSEGPLLLVQICHQWRQIALHTPELWRDLHFTDRSSVELFKLWLDRSRDLSLNLAFESWDIALTGRFIEASIAHSRRWQVVELNLPIDFYTTLDLSNVSLPILHSISLKNNYFSGERTVGAGTVLNAPLLREAHINTFPDLTVDFLCPRLTFLTLQHAIDLTKCIILLRGCPELVELALSTSGQGPVQTDSLVLPVLESLECDLTAASILEHMTLPRLQRLRVTEAETDAPQHAVLQNFIRRSACPLGFLSI
;
A
#
# COMPACT_ATOMS: atom_id res chain seq x y z
N ARG A 1 15.80 -24.78 -26.27
CA ARG A 1 17.25 -24.60 -26.08
C ARG A 1 17.70 -25.58 -25.00
N THR A 2 18.75 -26.35 -25.31
CA THR A 2 19.69 -27.05 -24.39
C THR A 2 20.36 -26.06 -23.41
N PRO A 3 21.06 -26.45 -22.31
CA PRO A 3 22.06 -27.52 -22.16
C PRO A 3 21.68 -28.68 -21.20
N SER A 4 22.25 -29.89 -21.24
CA SER A 4 23.68 -30.33 -21.20
C SER A 4 24.31 -30.09 -19.81
N ASP A 5 25.12 -30.96 -19.19
CA ASP A 5 25.79 -32.20 -19.60
C ASP A 5 25.91 -33.16 -18.39
N LEU A 6 26.05 -34.48 -18.64
CA LEU A 6 26.94 -35.35 -17.85
C LEU A 6 27.26 -36.63 -18.65
N CYS A 7 28.41 -36.62 -19.31
CA CYS A 7 28.91 -37.73 -20.12
C CYS A 7 29.61 -38.80 -19.23
N GLY A 8 29.46 -40.09 -19.54
CA GLY A 8 30.23 -41.17 -18.91
C GLY A 8 31.61 -41.34 -19.59
N PRO A 9 32.11 -42.56 -19.86
CA PRO A 9 31.85 -43.84 -19.18
C PRO A 9 33.15 -44.69 -18.99
N ARG A 10 33.08 -45.83 -18.27
CA ARG A 10 33.78 -47.11 -18.58
C ARG A 10 33.29 -48.21 -17.61
N LYS A 11 32.73 -49.32 -18.13
CA LYS A 11 33.40 -50.64 -18.35
C LYS A 11 33.96 -51.24 -17.04
N THR A 12 33.67 -52.47 -16.61
CA THR A 12 33.01 -53.66 -17.20
C THR A 12 32.60 -54.60 -16.04
N HIS A 13 31.91 -55.76 -16.16
CA HIS A 13 31.66 -56.64 -17.31
C HIS A 13 30.23 -57.28 -17.29
N ARG A 14 30.09 -58.60 -17.50
CA ARG A 14 28.84 -59.40 -17.36
C ARG A 14 29.05 -60.51 -16.30
N CYS A 15 27.96 -60.97 -15.68
CA CYS A 15 27.73 -62.42 -15.56
C CYS A 15 26.24 -62.75 -15.72
N HIS A 16 25.94 -63.88 -16.37
CA HIS A 16 24.57 -64.32 -16.67
C HIS A 16 23.91 -65.04 -15.48
N LYS A 17 22.57 -65.17 -15.55
CA LYS A 17 21.69 -65.96 -14.66
C LYS A 17 22.35 -67.20 -14.03
N PRO A 18 22.17 -67.45 -12.73
CA PRO A 18 22.26 -68.81 -12.20
C PRO A 18 20.98 -69.58 -12.56
N SER A 19 21.16 -70.68 -13.30
CA SER A 19 20.16 -71.73 -13.44
C SER A 19 19.91 -72.43 -12.10
N LYS A 20 18.75 -73.08 -11.96
CA LYS A 20 18.51 -74.05 -10.88
C LYS A 20 19.57 -75.16 -10.93
N ARG A 21 20.41 -75.31 -9.88
CA ARG A 21 20.80 -76.58 -9.22
C ARG A 21 21.98 -76.38 -8.24
N CYS A 22 21.90 -77.08 -7.12
CA CYS A 22 22.97 -77.40 -6.17
C CYS A 22 23.82 -76.25 -5.59
N VAL A 23 23.53 -75.90 -4.33
CA VAL A 23 24.56 -75.44 -3.38
C VAL A 23 24.42 -76.27 -2.11
N SER A 24 25.45 -77.03 -1.76
CA SER A 24 25.54 -77.72 -0.47
C SER A 24 25.91 -76.71 0.61
N ILE A 25 25.01 -76.47 1.56
CA ILE A 25 25.27 -75.57 2.69
C ILE A 25 26.16 -76.32 3.70
N SER A 26 27.44 -75.96 3.76
CA SER A 26 28.37 -76.46 4.78
C SER A 26 28.33 -75.54 6.00
N PHE A 27 27.71 -75.99 7.09
CA PHE A 27 27.71 -75.27 8.36
C PHE A 27 29.07 -75.41 9.07
N LEU A 28 30.00 -74.50 8.77
CA LEU A 28 31.25 -74.34 9.52
C LEU A 28 31.10 -73.17 10.51
N SER A 29 30.58 -73.49 11.69
CA SER A 29 30.36 -72.58 12.83
C SER A 29 29.21 -71.54 12.64
N PRO A 30 28.53 -71.06 13.71
CA PRO A 30 27.26 -70.33 13.58
C PRO A 30 27.33 -68.89 13.01
N THR A 31 28.50 -68.38 12.63
CA THR A 31 28.74 -66.92 12.53
C THR A 31 29.15 -66.39 11.16
N VAL A 32 29.42 -67.23 10.15
CA VAL A 32 29.84 -66.75 8.81
C VAL A 32 29.19 -67.55 7.68
N ILE A 33 28.37 -66.88 6.87
CA ILE A 33 27.84 -67.43 5.61
C ILE A 33 28.74 -66.95 4.47
N THR A 34 29.64 -67.81 3.98
CA THR A 34 30.45 -67.52 2.78
C THR A 34 29.85 -68.17 1.53
N CYS A 35 29.69 -67.41 0.44
CA CYS A 35 29.37 -67.97 -0.86
C CYS A 35 30.63 -68.55 -1.51
N THR A 36 30.76 -69.88 -1.51
CA THR A 36 31.96 -70.63 -1.95
C THR A 36 32.27 -70.54 -3.46
N ASN A 37 31.51 -69.78 -4.25
CA ASN A 37 31.74 -69.63 -5.70
C ASN A 37 32.00 -68.18 -6.17
N CYS A 38 32.08 -67.20 -5.25
CA CYS A 38 32.45 -65.81 -5.61
C CYS A 38 33.34 -65.07 -4.60
N GLY A 39 33.68 -65.69 -3.46
CA GLY A 39 34.59 -65.08 -2.47
C GLY A 39 34.05 -63.82 -1.78
N PHE A 40 32.77 -63.49 -1.98
CA PHE A 40 32.13 -62.28 -1.46
C PHE A 40 31.69 -62.48 0.00
N THR A 41 32.22 -61.63 0.87
CA THR A 41 32.11 -61.67 2.34
C THR A 41 31.06 -60.67 2.81
N LEU A 42 29.79 -61.08 2.83
CA LEU A 42 28.68 -60.27 3.37
C LEU A 42 28.92 -59.77 4.80
N ALA A 43 29.76 -60.47 5.58
CA ALA A 43 30.19 -60.05 6.92
C ALA A 43 31.14 -58.85 6.90
N GLU A 44 31.97 -58.67 5.87
CA GLU A 44 32.89 -57.54 5.75
C GLU A 44 32.15 -56.27 5.29
N GLU A 45 31.22 -56.41 4.33
CA GLU A 45 30.31 -55.31 3.95
C GLU A 45 29.39 -54.92 5.12
N GLY A 46 28.90 -55.90 5.90
CA GLY A 46 28.13 -55.65 7.11
C GLY A 46 28.93 -54.90 8.19
N ASN A 47 30.21 -55.26 8.39
CA ASN A 47 31.10 -54.58 9.33
C ASN A 47 31.50 -53.17 8.86
N ASP A 48 31.76 -52.95 7.56
CA ASP A 48 31.95 -51.59 7.01
C ASP A 48 30.70 -50.73 7.22
N LEU A 49 29.51 -51.27 6.90
CA LEU A 49 28.27 -50.53 7.08
C LEU A 49 28.00 -50.19 8.56
N HIS A 50 28.26 -51.11 9.48
CA HIS A 50 28.13 -50.86 10.92
C HIS A 50 29.17 -49.84 11.44
N SER A 51 30.41 -49.89 10.94
CA SER A 51 31.44 -48.88 11.19
C SER A 51 31.04 -47.49 10.68
N ARG A 52 30.40 -47.43 9.50
CA ARG A 52 29.90 -46.18 8.91
C ARG A 52 28.69 -45.63 9.66
N LEU A 53 27.77 -46.49 10.13
CA LEU A 53 26.67 -46.09 11.01
C LEU A 53 27.21 -45.52 12.33
N SER A 54 28.13 -46.22 13.01
CA SER A 54 28.74 -45.73 14.25
C SER A 54 29.46 -44.38 14.08
N LYS A 55 30.14 -44.16 12.94
CA LYS A 55 30.72 -42.85 12.60
C LYS A 55 29.66 -41.76 12.38
N LEU A 56 28.55 -42.08 11.72
CA LEU A 56 27.43 -41.15 11.55
C LEU A 56 26.77 -40.81 12.89
N ASP A 57 26.55 -41.78 13.77
CA ASP A 57 25.99 -41.57 15.10
C ASP A 57 26.90 -40.68 15.96
N ALA A 58 28.23 -40.87 15.90
CA ALA A 58 29.21 -40.00 16.55
C ALA A 58 29.18 -38.57 16.01
N ILE A 59 29.03 -38.40 14.68
CA ILE A 59 28.87 -37.08 14.05
C ILE A 59 27.56 -36.43 14.52
N ILE A 60 26.44 -37.16 14.51
CA ILE A 60 25.14 -36.68 14.98
C ILE A 60 25.24 -36.24 16.45
N ALA A 61 25.85 -37.03 17.32
CA ALA A 61 26.06 -36.69 18.73
C ALA A 61 26.88 -35.39 18.88
N SER A 62 27.98 -35.24 18.15
CA SER A 62 28.82 -34.04 18.19
C SER A 62 28.08 -32.78 17.72
N LEU A 63 27.33 -32.86 16.61
CA LEU A 63 26.53 -31.75 16.09
C LEU A 63 25.36 -31.41 17.01
N THR A 64 24.79 -32.40 17.71
CA THR A 64 23.70 -32.17 18.66
C THR A 64 24.21 -31.48 19.93
N ALA A 65 25.39 -31.85 20.41
CA ALA A 65 26.06 -31.17 21.53
C ALA A 65 26.44 -29.72 21.18
N GLU A 66 27.01 -29.48 20.00
CA GLU A 66 27.35 -28.12 19.54
C GLU A 66 26.08 -27.27 19.35
N ARG A 67 24.98 -27.86 18.82
CA ARG A 67 23.68 -27.18 18.75
C ARG A 67 23.18 -26.79 20.15
N GLN A 68 23.27 -27.68 21.14
CA GLN A 68 22.86 -27.38 22.52
C GLN A 68 23.71 -26.26 23.14
N ARG A 69 25.02 -26.26 22.89
CA ARG A 69 25.92 -25.20 23.34
C ARG A 69 25.55 -23.84 22.74
N LEU A 70 25.43 -23.75 21.41
CA LEU A 70 25.06 -22.52 20.71
C LEU A 70 23.66 -22.02 21.13
N GLN A 71 22.73 -22.94 21.41
CA GLN A 71 21.42 -22.61 21.96
C GLN A 71 21.55 -21.97 23.35
N ALA A 72 22.35 -22.55 24.26
CA ALA A 72 22.56 -22.01 25.59
C ALA A 72 23.31 -20.65 25.58
N GLU A 73 24.29 -20.48 24.69
CA GLU A 73 24.97 -19.19 24.47
C GLU A 73 23.98 -18.13 23.94
N SER A 74 23.06 -18.50 23.04
CA SER A 74 22.00 -17.61 22.54
C SER A 74 20.95 -17.26 23.61
N ASP A 75 20.51 -18.25 24.41
CA ASP A 75 19.49 -18.06 25.44
C ASP A 75 20.02 -17.21 26.62
N ALA A 76 21.35 -17.16 26.81
CA ALA A 76 22.01 -16.27 27.77
C ALA A 76 22.07 -14.80 27.31
N ILE A 77 21.86 -14.50 26.02
CA ILE A 77 21.81 -13.13 25.52
C ILE A 77 20.44 -12.52 25.84
N VAL A 78 20.41 -11.70 26.89
CA VAL A 78 19.24 -10.87 27.21
C VAL A 78 19.12 -9.75 26.17
N TYR A 79 18.31 -9.96 25.14
CA TYR A 79 17.90 -8.91 24.21
C TYR A 79 16.97 -7.93 24.94
N PRO A 80 17.37 -6.67 25.21
CA PRO A 80 16.56 -5.78 26.07
C PRO A 80 15.16 -5.53 25.52
N ILE A 81 15.02 -5.52 24.19
CA ILE A 81 13.75 -5.32 23.48
C ILE A 81 12.77 -6.50 23.59
N LEU A 82 13.21 -7.68 24.03
CA LEU A 82 12.34 -8.82 24.34
C LEU A 82 11.89 -8.81 25.82
N SER A 83 12.63 -8.11 26.69
CA SER A 83 12.29 -7.91 28.11
C SER A 83 11.33 -6.73 28.37
N LEU A 84 10.98 -5.97 27.33
CA LEU A 84 10.04 -4.86 27.45
C LEU A 84 8.61 -5.38 27.71
N PRO A 85 7.81 -4.67 28.51
CA PRO A 85 6.37 -4.90 28.60
C PRO A 85 5.70 -4.81 27.22
N THR A 86 4.61 -5.55 27.05
CA THR A 86 3.85 -5.59 25.79
C THR A 86 3.38 -4.20 25.37
N GLU A 87 2.93 -3.38 26.33
CA GLU A 87 2.44 -2.02 26.13
C GLU A 87 3.51 -1.11 25.53
N ILE A 88 4.75 -1.20 26.04
CA ILE A 88 5.89 -0.44 25.55
C ILE A 88 6.29 -0.91 24.16
N THR A 89 6.28 -2.24 23.94
CA THR A 89 6.60 -2.83 22.64
C THR A 89 5.57 -2.43 21.57
N THR A 90 4.28 -2.47 21.89
CA THR A 90 3.18 -1.99 21.05
C THR A 90 3.32 -0.50 20.74
N GLU A 91 3.70 0.34 21.72
CA GLU A 91 3.93 1.77 21.47
C GLU A 91 5.12 2.03 20.54
N ILE A 92 6.22 1.27 20.70
CA ILE A 92 7.36 1.30 19.77
C ILE A 92 6.89 0.91 18.36
N PHE A 93 6.10 -0.15 18.21
CA PHE A 93 5.57 -0.58 16.92
C PHE A 93 4.67 0.49 16.28
N ARG A 94 3.75 1.11 17.05
CA ARG A 94 2.86 2.18 16.56
C ARG A 94 3.62 3.44 16.12
N ARG A 95 4.77 3.75 16.73
CA ARG A 95 5.62 4.89 16.32
C ARG A 95 6.55 4.57 15.17
N TRP A 96 7.01 3.32 15.06
CA TRP A 96 7.91 2.88 14.00
C TRP A 96 7.17 2.57 12.68
N CYS A 97 5.97 1.99 12.75
CA CYS A 97 5.11 1.82 11.58
C CYS A 97 4.60 3.18 11.10
N VAL A 98 5.30 3.75 10.12
CA VAL A 98 4.88 4.98 9.45
C VAL A 98 3.50 4.79 8.83
N ARG A 99 2.65 5.82 8.94
CA ARG A 99 1.32 5.87 8.32
C ARG A 99 1.47 5.61 6.82
N ARG A 100 0.60 4.75 6.25
CA ARG A 100 0.68 4.20 4.88
C ARG A 100 1.88 3.28 4.64
N SER A 101 2.11 2.38 5.58
CA SER A 101 2.98 1.22 5.34
C SER A 101 2.51 0.47 4.08
N ARG A 102 3.40 0.30 3.09
CA ARG A 102 3.09 -0.48 1.89
C ARG A 102 2.88 -1.94 2.28
N SER A 103 2.16 -2.71 1.47
CA SER A 103 2.07 -4.17 1.62
C SER A 103 3.35 -4.89 1.18
N HIS A 104 4.52 -4.38 1.60
CA HIS A 104 5.83 -4.93 1.27
C HIS A 104 6.39 -5.72 2.47
N PRO A 105 6.97 -6.92 2.29
CA PRO A 105 7.44 -7.75 3.40
C PRO A 105 8.50 -7.09 4.32
N SER A 106 9.26 -6.12 3.81
CA SER A 106 10.30 -5.40 4.56
C SER A 106 9.81 -4.11 5.25
N GLU A 107 8.51 -3.83 5.22
CA GLU A 107 7.94 -2.58 5.73
C GLU A 107 6.77 -2.84 6.70
N GLY A 108 6.54 -1.90 7.61
CA GLY A 108 5.34 -1.86 8.46
C GLY A 108 5.06 -3.15 9.25
N PRO A 109 3.79 -3.53 9.45
CA PRO A 109 3.44 -4.69 10.27
C PRO A 109 3.98 -6.02 9.72
N LEU A 110 4.26 -6.10 8.42
CA LEU A 110 4.77 -7.33 7.79
C LEU A 110 6.20 -7.66 8.18
N LEU A 111 7.05 -6.64 8.41
CA LEU A 111 8.39 -6.86 8.95
C LEU A 111 8.31 -7.30 10.42
N LEU A 112 7.47 -6.65 11.23
CA LEU A 112 7.32 -6.95 12.66
C LEU A 112 6.90 -8.41 12.92
N VAL A 113 6.01 -8.97 12.09
CA VAL A 113 5.61 -10.38 12.20
C VAL A 113 6.66 -11.38 11.70
N GLN A 114 7.78 -10.93 11.14
CA GLN A 114 8.87 -11.81 10.67
C GLN A 114 10.02 -11.92 11.67
N ILE A 115 10.22 -10.94 12.56
CA ILE A 115 11.42 -10.82 13.40
C ILE A 115 11.52 -11.94 14.46
N CYS A 116 10.51 -12.13 15.31
CA CYS A 116 10.49 -13.21 16.30
C CYS A 116 9.06 -13.61 16.69
N HIS A 117 8.91 -14.71 17.44
CA HIS A 117 7.58 -15.18 17.88
C HIS A 117 6.84 -14.13 18.74
N GLN A 118 7.50 -13.51 19.71
CA GLN A 118 6.90 -12.50 20.60
C GLN A 118 6.40 -11.29 19.79
N TRP A 119 7.23 -10.75 18.89
CA TRP A 119 6.86 -9.61 18.04
C TRP A 119 5.71 -9.95 17.08
N ARG A 120 5.70 -11.17 16.52
CA ARG A 120 4.59 -11.69 15.74
C ARG A 120 3.29 -11.70 16.54
N GLN A 121 3.29 -12.20 17.77
CA GLN A 121 2.09 -12.22 18.60
C GLN A 121 1.60 -10.80 18.89
N ILE A 122 2.50 -9.89 19.29
CA ILE A 122 2.15 -8.49 19.60
C ILE A 122 1.60 -7.77 18.36
N ALA A 123 2.27 -7.85 17.22
CA ALA A 123 1.86 -7.16 16.00
C ALA A 123 0.54 -7.71 15.42
N LEU A 124 0.32 -9.03 15.46
CA LEU A 124 -0.95 -9.64 15.02
C LEU A 124 -2.15 -9.28 15.93
N HIS A 125 -1.90 -9.00 17.21
CA HIS A 125 -2.94 -8.61 18.19
C HIS A 125 -3.04 -7.10 18.42
N THR A 126 -2.38 -6.27 17.62
CA THR A 126 -2.48 -4.79 17.67
C THR A 126 -3.19 -4.27 16.41
N PRO A 127 -4.53 -4.11 16.41
CA PRO A 127 -5.30 -3.69 15.23
C PRO A 127 -4.86 -2.34 14.63
N GLU A 128 -4.32 -1.43 15.45
CA GLU A 128 -3.84 -0.12 15.02
C GLU A 128 -2.71 -0.19 13.98
N LEU A 129 -1.95 -1.29 13.91
CA LEU A 129 -0.89 -1.46 12.91
C LEU A 129 -1.43 -1.81 11.52
N TRP A 130 -2.71 -2.19 11.40
CA TRP A 130 -3.32 -2.71 10.18
C TRP A 130 -4.35 -1.76 9.55
N ARG A 131 -4.58 -0.58 10.16
CA ARG A 131 -5.63 0.37 9.75
C ARG A 131 -5.23 1.35 8.64
N ASP A 132 -3.94 1.47 8.35
CA ASP A 132 -3.39 2.31 7.28
C ASP A 132 -2.93 1.41 6.12
N LEU A 133 -3.75 1.27 5.09
CA LEU A 133 -3.52 0.35 3.97
C LEU A 133 -3.10 1.12 2.72
N HIS A 134 -1.90 0.83 2.20
CA HIS A 134 -1.48 1.32 0.88
C HIS A 134 -1.39 0.16 -0.12
N PHE A 135 -2.28 0.19 -1.10
CA PHE A 135 -2.37 -0.72 -2.24
C PHE A 135 -1.65 -0.18 -3.48
N THR A 136 -0.90 -1.05 -4.16
CA THR A 136 -0.22 -0.82 -5.44
C THR A 136 -0.35 -2.01 -6.39
N ASP A 137 -0.04 -1.87 -7.69
CA ASP A 137 -0.10 -2.98 -8.68
C ASP A 137 0.63 -4.28 -8.28
N ARG A 138 1.57 -4.22 -7.34
CA ARG A 138 2.34 -5.38 -6.82
C ARG A 138 1.69 -6.10 -5.63
N SER A 139 0.50 -5.67 -5.21
CA SER A 139 -0.12 -6.10 -3.95
C SER A 139 -1.15 -7.21 -4.17
N SER A 140 -1.30 -8.09 -3.18
CA SER A 140 -2.29 -9.19 -3.21
C SER A 140 -3.64 -8.76 -2.61
N VAL A 141 -4.74 -9.16 -3.26
CA VAL A 141 -6.12 -8.92 -2.79
C VAL A 141 -6.37 -9.69 -1.49
N GLU A 142 -5.81 -10.89 -1.38
CA GLU A 142 -5.88 -11.78 -0.22
C GLU A 142 -5.16 -11.16 0.98
N LEU A 143 -3.99 -10.58 0.75
CA LEU A 143 -3.25 -9.84 1.77
C LEU A 143 -4.00 -8.59 2.24
N PHE A 144 -4.64 -7.85 1.33
CA PHE A 144 -5.45 -6.69 1.69
C PHE A 144 -6.69 -7.04 2.51
N LYS A 145 -7.43 -8.09 2.12
CA LYS A 145 -8.54 -8.65 2.93
C LYS A 145 -8.06 -9.02 4.34
N LEU A 146 -6.90 -9.67 4.44
CA LEU A 146 -6.29 -10.03 5.73
C LEU A 146 -5.91 -8.80 6.60
N TRP A 147 -5.55 -7.67 6.00
CA TRP A 147 -5.35 -6.41 6.74
C TRP A 147 -6.68 -5.78 7.18
N LEU A 148 -7.70 -5.79 6.32
CA LEU A 148 -9.06 -5.34 6.66
C LEU A 148 -9.61 -6.12 7.87
N ASP A 149 -9.44 -7.45 7.90
CA ASP A 149 -9.83 -8.29 9.04
C ASP A 149 -9.06 -7.94 10.33
N ARG A 150 -7.73 -7.74 10.23
CA ARG A 150 -6.87 -7.43 11.39
C ARG A 150 -7.08 -6.04 11.97
N SER A 151 -7.50 -5.08 11.15
CA SER A 151 -7.85 -3.73 11.61
C SER A 151 -9.14 -3.67 12.45
N ARG A 152 -9.88 -4.79 12.59
CA ARG A 152 -11.07 -4.97 13.43
C ARG A 152 -12.16 -3.94 13.13
N ASP A 153 -12.51 -3.08 14.08
CA ASP A 153 -13.54 -2.05 13.95
C ASP A 153 -12.96 -0.63 13.84
N LEU A 154 -11.63 -0.49 13.83
CA LEU A 154 -10.95 0.80 13.74
C LEU A 154 -11.24 1.50 12.41
N SER A 155 -11.22 2.83 12.40
CA SER A 155 -11.36 3.58 11.15
C SER A 155 -10.16 3.37 10.21
N LEU A 156 -10.44 3.26 8.92
CA LEU A 156 -9.49 2.90 7.87
C LEU A 156 -8.95 4.15 7.16
N ASN A 157 -7.65 4.15 6.91
CA ASN A 157 -7.00 5.08 5.99
C ASN A 157 -6.54 4.26 4.78
N LEU A 158 -7.13 4.51 3.61
CA LEU A 158 -6.90 3.73 2.39
C LEU A 158 -6.17 4.59 1.37
N ALA A 159 -5.13 4.05 0.75
CA ALA A 159 -4.45 4.62 -0.40
C ALA A 159 -4.38 3.58 -1.52
N PHE A 160 -4.79 3.93 -2.73
CA PHE A 160 -4.75 3.07 -3.91
C PHE A 160 -3.95 3.78 -5.01
N GLU A 161 -2.86 3.15 -5.46
CA GLU A 161 -1.94 3.67 -6.48
C GLU A 161 -1.72 2.59 -7.55
N SER A 162 -2.55 2.57 -8.60
CA SER A 162 -2.58 1.48 -9.58
C SER A 162 -3.08 1.95 -10.92
N TRP A 163 -2.45 1.48 -12.00
CA TRP A 163 -2.91 1.70 -13.38
C TRP A 163 -3.75 0.52 -13.91
N ASP A 164 -3.73 -0.63 -13.23
CA ASP A 164 -4.61 -1.75 -13.55
C ASP A 164 -6.03 -1.51 -12.98
N ILE A 165 -6.93 -1.11 -13.89
CA ILE A 165 -8.35 -0.87 -13.62
C ILE A 165 -9.05 -2.11 -13.06
N ALA A 166 -8.77 -3.30 -13.61
CA ALA A 166 -9.43 -4.54 -13.22
C ALA A 166 -8.93 -5.04 -11.85
N LEU A 167 -7.65 -4.86 -11.56
CA LEU A 167 -7.09 -5.09 -10.23
C LEU A 167 -7.72 -4.14 -9.22
N THR A 168 -7.69 -2.83 -9.49
CA THR A 168 -8.26 -1.78 -8.62
C THR A 168 -9.72 -2.04 -8.28
N GLY A 169 -10.54 -2.43 -9.27
CA GLY A 169 -11.95 -2.76 -9.07
C GLY A 169 -12.16 -3.81 -7.96
N ARG A 170 -11.32 -4.86 -7.91
CA ARG A 170 -11.39 -5.91 -6.87
C ARG A 170 -10.99 -5.40 -5.48
N PHE A 171 -10.10 -4.42 -5.39
CA PHE A 171 -9.70 -3.80 -4.11
C PHE A 171 -10.76 -2.82 -3.60
N ILE A 172 -11.38 -2.05 -4.49
CA ILE A 172 -12.52 -1.18 -4.16
C ILE A 172 -13.73 -2.02 -3.74
N GLU A 173 -14.10 -3.06 -4.49
CA GLU A 173 -15.15 -4.02 -4.12
C GLU A 173 -14.91 -4.63 -2.73
N ALA A 174 -13.70 -5.13 -2.48
CA ALA A 174 -13.34 -5.72 -1.18
C ALA A 174 -13.38 -4.71 -0.01
N SER A 175 -13.17 -3.41 -0.26
CA SER A 175 -13.17 -2.38 0.77
C SER A 175 -14.53 -1.69 0.96
N ILE A 176 -15.43 -1.70 -0.03
CA ILE A 176 -16.79 -1.12 0.06
C ILE A 176 -17.60 -1.78 1.19
N ALA A 177 -17.42 -3.07 1.44
CA ALA A 177 -18.02 -3.77 2.58
C ALA A 177 -17.65 -3.15 3.95
N HIS A 178 -16.53 -2.42 4.01
CA HIS A 178 -16.03 -1.72 5.20
C HIS A 178 -16.13 -0.18 5.06
N SER A 179 -16.86 0.33 4.07
CA SER A 179 -17.08 1.77 3.78
C SER A 179 -17.44 2.62 4.99
N ARG A 180 -18.26 2.08 5.90
CA ARG A 180 -18.63 2.75 7.17
C ARG A 180 -17.45 3.11 8.07
N ARG A 181 -16.29 2.48 7.87
CA ARG A 181 -15.05 2.70 8.62
C ARG A 181 -14.07 3.62 7.88
N TRP A 182 -14.31 3.99 6.62
CA TRP A 182 -13.39 4.83 5.84
C TRP A 182 -13.29 6.23 6.44
N GLN A 183 -12.09 6.64 6.87
CA GLN A 183 -11.81 7.96 7.44
C GLN A 183 -10.98 8.82 6.49
N VAL A 184 -9.98 8.23 5.83
CA VAL A 184 -9.18 8.88 4.79
C VAL A 184 -9.13 7.96 3.57
N VAL A 185 -9.37 8.49 2.38
CA VAL A 185 -9.27 7.74 1.12
C VAL A 185 -8.47 8.53 0.10
N GLU A 186 -7.35 7.98 -0.36
CA GLU A 186 -6.60 8.50 -1.48
C GLU A 186 -6.66 7.54 -2.66
N LEU A 187 -7.17 8.04 -3.79
CA LEU A 187 -7.18 7.38 -5.08
C LEU A 187 -6.15 8.09 -5.96
N ASN A 188 -5.14 7.37 -6.44
CA ASN A 188 -4.32 7.77 -7.58
C ASN A 188 -4.51 6.69 -8.65
N LEU A 189 -5.39 6.96 -9.62
CA LEU A 189 -5.93 5.99 -10.57
C LEU A 189 -6.11 6.64 -11.96
N PRO A 190 -6.10 5.87 -13.06
CA PRO A 190 -6.41 6.36 -14.40
C PRO A 190 -7.79 7.04 -14.48
N ILE A 191 -7.93 8.00 -15.40
CA ILE A 191 -9.18 8.77 -15.56
C ILE A 191 -10.41 7.88 -15.78
N ASP A 192 -10.24 6.79 -16.53
CA ASP A 192 -11.30 5.86 -16.92
C ASP A 192 -11.80 4.98 -15.76
N PHE A 193 -11.05 4.93 -14.64
CA PHE A 193 -11.57 4.34 -13.42
C PHE A 193 -12.63 5.26 -12.78
N TYR A 194 -12.37 6.58 -12.73
CA TYR A 194 -13.31 7.52 -12.12
C TYR A 194 -14.63 7.63 -12.90
N THR A 195 -14.63 7.42 -14.22
CA THR A 195 -15.86 7.42 -15.02
C THR A 195 -16.76 6.19 -14.79
N THR A 196 -16.24 5.14 -14.15
CA THR A 196 -16.97 3.90 -13.80
C THR A 196 -17.21 3.73 -12.29
N LEU A 197 -16.64 4.61 -11.46
CA LEU A 197 -16.74 4.57 -10.01
C LEU A 197 -18.06 5.18 -9.51
N ASP A 198 -19.07 4.33 -9.29
CA ASP A 198 -20.28 4.71 -8.55
C ASP A 198 -20.13 4.45 -7.05
N LEU A 199 -20.23 5.51 -6.25
CA LEU A 199 -20.25 5.48 -4.79
C LEU A 199 -21.53 6.12 -4.21
N SER A 200 -22.52 6.41 -5.05
CA SER A 200 -23.78 7.08 -4.66
C SER A 200 -24.55 6.34 -3.57
N ASN A 201 -24.54 5.01 -3.65
CA ASN A 201 -25.20 4.10 -2.71
C ASN A 201 -24.30 3.70 -1.52
N VAL A 202 -23.07 4.23 -1.43
CA VAL A 202 -22.09 3.88 -0.40
C VAL A 202 -22.18 4.85 0.78
N SER A 203 -22.38 4.32 1.98
CA SER A 203 -22.47 5.12 3.21
C SER A 203 -21.09 5.42 3.76
N LEU A 204 -20.71 6.70 3.78
CA LEU A 204 -19.39 7.20 4.19
C LEU A 204 -19.48 8.10 5.44
N PRO A 205 -20.04 7.61 6.57
CA PRO A 205 -20.46 8.42 7.71
C PRO A 205 -19.32 9.10 8.47
N ILE A 206 -18.09 8.57 8.38
CA ILE A 206 -16.90 9.10 9.09
C ILE A 206 -15.78 9.54 8.15
N LEU A 207 -16.04 9.59 6.84
CA LEU A 207 -15.06 10.04 5.86
C LEU A 207 -14.76 11.52 6.09
N HIS A 208 -13.49 11.81 6.34
CA HIS A 208 -12.99 13.12 6.75
C HIS A 208 -12.17 13.78 5.64
N SER A 209 -11.37 12.99 4.92
CA SER A 209 -10.45 13.46 3.89
C SER A 209 -10.53 12.53 2.67
N ILE A 210 -10.68 13.12 1.48
CA ILE A 210 -10.63 12.39 0.21
C ILE A 210 -9.64 13.03 -0.76
N SER A 211 -8.86 12.21 -1.46
CA SER A 211 -8.03 12.65 -2.57
C SER A 211 -8.30 11.83 -3.81
N LEU A 212 -8.53 12.52 -4.93
CA LEU A 212 -8.74 11.95 -6.27
C LEU A 212 -7.61 12.50 -7.16
N LYS A 213 -6.69 11.65 -7.58
CA LYS A 213 -5.51 11.97 -8.40
C LYS A 213 -5.49 11.12 -9.65
N ASN A 214 -5.02 11.69 -10.75
CA ASN A 214 -4.71 10.96 -11.97
C ASN A 214 -3.33 11.39 -12.44
N ASN A 215 -2.31 10.71 -11.93
CA ASN A 215 -0.95 10.87 -12.43
C ASN A 215 -0.68 10.00 -13.68
N TYR A 216 -1.71 9.35 -14.24
CA TYR A 216 -1.63 8.49 -15.42
C TYR A 216 -2.14 9.24 -16.64
N PHE A 217 -1.23 9.52 -17.57
CA PHE A 217 -1.53 10.27 -18.78
C PHE A 217 -2.41 9.45 -19.73
N SER A 218 -3.69 9.81 -19.86
CA SER A 218 -4.59 9.34 -20.92
C SER A 218 -4.80 10.46 -21.93
N GLY A 219 -4.56 10.17 -23.22
CA GLY A 219 -4.71 11.16 -24.31
C GLY A 219 -6.18 11.47 -24.67
N GLU A 220 -7.12 10.67 -24.16
CA GLU A 220 -8.55 10.79 -24.44
C GLU A 220 -9.29 11.39 -23.24
N ARG A 221 -10.10 12.42 -23.51
CA ARG A 221 -11.00 13.02 -22.51
C ARG A 221 -12.30 12.20 -22.47
N THR A 222 -12.40 11.26 -21.55
CA THR A 222 -13.61 10.46 -21.38
C THR A 222 -14.66 11.20 -20.55
N VAL A 223 -15.86 11.33 -21.12
CA VAL A 223 -17.03 11.93 -20.47
C VAL A 223 -17.66 10.87 -19.58
N GLY A 224 -17.47 10.98 -18.26
CA GLY A 224 -18.03 10.06 -17.27
C GLY A 224 -19.23 10.63 -16.54
N ALA A 225 -20.06 9.77 -15.94
CA ALA A 225 -21.02 10.19 -14.93
C ALA A 225 -20.27 10.63 -13.66
N GLY A 226 -20.71 11.70 -13.00
CA GLY A 226 -20.12 12.11 -11.72
C GLY A 226 -20.39 11.11 -10.61
N THR A 227 -19.34 10.72 -9.88
CA THR A 227 -19.48 9.96 -8.64
C THR A 227 -20.20 10.83 -7.59
N VAL A 228 -21.36 10.42 -7.09
CA VAL A 228 -21.97 11.11 -5.93
C VAL A 228 -21.43 10.50 -4.64
N LEU A 229 -21.04 11.33 -3.66
CA LEU A 229 -20.57 10.87 -2.34
C LEU A 229 -21.45 11.38 -1.20
N ASN A 230 -22.01 10.45 -0.41
CA ASN A 230 -22.71 10.78 0.83
C ASN A 230 -21.75 10.73 2.04
N ALA A 231 -20.98 11.81 2.22
CA ALA A 231 -19.91 11.93 3.23
C ALA A 231 -20.13 13.13 4.18
N PRO A 232 -21.11 13.09 5.12
CA PRO A 232 -21.56 14.27 5.87
C PRO A 232 -20.54 14.89 6.84
N LEU A 233 -19.40 14.22 7.08
CA LEU A 233 -18.30 14.69 7.93
C LEU A 233 -17.03 15.05 7.13
N LEU A 234 -17.11 15.11 5.80
CA LEU A 234 -15.99 15.46 4.93
C LEU A 234 -15.54 16.91 5.19
N ARG A 235 -14.24 17.08 5.45
CA ARG A 235 -13.58 18.36 5.72
C ARG A 235 -12.50 18.72 4.72
N GLU A 236 -11.82 17.72 4.16
CA GLU A 236 -10.70 17.90 3.25
C GLU A 236 -10.98 17.19 1.92
N ALA A 237 -10.76 17.89 0.81
CA ALA A 237 -10.85 17.31 -0.52
C ALA A 237 -9.68 17.77 -1.40
N HIS A 238 -8.99 16.83 -2.05
CA HIS A 238 -7.90 17.12 -2.98
C HIS A 238 -8.18 16.47 -4.34
N ILE A 239 -8.58 17.27 -5.33
CA ILE A 239 -9.02 16.81 -6.65
C ILE A 239 -8.00 17.30 -7.69
N ASN A 240 -7.22 16.38 -8.24
CA ASN A 240 -6.31 16.60 -9.37
C ASN A 240 -6.83 15.97 -10.66
N THR A 241 -8.15 15.76 -10.75
CA THR A 241 -8.79 15.10 -11.90
C THR A 241 -10.12 15.79 -12.23
N PHE A 242 -10.27 16.18 -13.49
CA PHE A 242 -11.52 16.67 -14.04
C PHE A 242 -11.80 15.96 -15.37
N PRO A 243 -12.27 14.69 -15.33
CA PRO A 243 -13.26 14.28 -16.32
C PRO A 243 -14.55 15.08 -16.06
N ASP A 244 -15.62 14.82 -16.80
CA ASP A 244 -16.93 15.44 -16.57
C ASP A 244 -17.65 14.95 -15.29
N LEU A 245 -16.91 14.83 -14.18
CA LEU A 245 -17.47 14.78 -12.83
C LEU A 245 -18.45 15.95 -12.68
N THR A 246 -19.74 15.65 -12.73
CA THR A 246 -20.78 16.53 -12.19
C THR A 246 -20.53 16.61 -10.71
N VAL A 247 -19.87 17.69 -10.27
CA VAL A 247 -19.43 17.79 -8.88
C VAL A 247 -20.63 18.20 -8.00
N ASP A 248 -21.61 17.32 -7.89
CA ASP A 248 -22.76 17.42 -6.97
C ASP A 248 -22.36 17.10 -5.52
N PHE A 249 -21.13 16.59 -5.33
CA PHE A 249 -20.37 16.86 -4.13
C PHE A 249 -20.39 18.39 -3.92
N LEU A 250 -21.01 18.85 -2.84
CA LEU A 250 -20.16 19.12 -1.67
C LEU A 250 -20.95 19.28 -0.38
N CYS A 251 -20.26 18.87 0.67
CA CYS A 251 -20.77 18.87 2.03
C CYS A 251 -20.63 20.30 2.58
N PRO A 252 -21.64 20.84 3.29
CA PRO A 252 -21.62 22.21 3.81
C PRO A 252 -20.52 22.50 4.86
N ARG A 253 -19.69 21.50 5.18
CA ARG A 253 -18.64 21.48 6.22
C ARG A 253 -17.22 21.30 5.68
N LEU A 254 -17.03 21.37 4.35
CA LEU A 254 -15.70 21.30 3.77
C LEU A 254 -14.89 22.54 4.18
N THR A 255 -13.75 22.33 4.86
CA THR A 255 -12.87 23.39 5.36
C THR A 255 -11.61 23.56 4.51
N PHE A 256 -11.17 22.51 3.80
CA PHE A 256 -10.00 22.53 2.94
C PHE A 256 -10.35 21.94 1.56
N LEU A 257 -9.98 22.65 0.50
CA LEU A 257 -10.15 22.19 -0.89
C LEU A 257 -8.89 22.47 -1.74
N THR A 258 -8.41 21.45 -2.46
CA THR A 258 -7.49 21.64 -3.59
C THR A 258 -8.18 21.18 -4.87
N LEU A 259 -8.21 22.06 -5.89
CA LEU A 259 -8.60 21.72 -7.27
C LEU A 259 -7.40 21.99 -8.17
N GLN A 260 -6.85 20.95 -8.82
CA GLN A 260 -5.73 21.05 -9.76
C GLN A 260 -6.18 20.66 -11.17
N HIS A 261 -5.60 21.34 -12.17
CA HIS A 261 -5.93 21.19 -13.59
C HIS A 261 -7.43 21.33 -13.90
N ALA A 262 -8.11 22.23 -13.20
CA ALA A 262 -9.50 22.57 -13.46
C ALA A 262 -9.69 23.11 -14.88
N ILE A 263 -10.59 22.47 -15.63
CA ILE A 263 -10.84 22.79 -17.06
C ILE A 263 -12.02 23.75 -17.22
N ASP A 264 -13.02 23.68 -16.33
CA ASP A 264 -14.26 24.46 -16.39
C ASP A 264 -14.45 25.30 -15.10
N LEU A 265 -14.26 26.61 -15.24
CA LEU A 265 -14.41 27.60 -14.16
C LEU A 265 -15.88 27.72 -13.70
N THR A 266 -16.86 27.45 -14.57
CA THR A 266 -18.29 27.48 -14.23
C THR A 266 -18.62 26.37 -13.24
N LYS A 267 -18.18 25.14 -13.53
CA LYS A 267 -18.30 24.00 -12.60
C LYS A 267 -17.58 24.26 -11.29
N CYS A 268 -16.39 24.85 -11.32
CA CYS A 268 -15.65 25.22 -10.10
C CYS A 268 -16.41 26.24 -9.24
N ILE A 269 -17.07 27.23 -9.84
CA ILE A 269 -17.85 28.22 -9.08
C ILE A 269 -19.12 27.59 -8.49
N ILE A 270 -19.82 26.72 -9.22
CA ILE A 270 -20.97 25.96 -8.71
C ILE A 270 -20.57 25.10 -7.50
N LEU A 271 -19.48 24.36 -7.63
CA LEU A 271 -18.86 23.56 -6.56
C LEU A 271 -18.55 24.42 -5.32
N LEU A 272 -17.87 25.56 -5.50
CA LEU A 272 -17.50 26.45 -4.40
C LEU A 272 -18.70 27.11 -3.72
N ARG A 273 -19.81 27.37 -4.43
CA ARG A 273 -21.08 27.84 -3.82
C ARG A 273 -21.64 26.83 -2.80
N GLY A 274 -21.31 25.55 -2.92
CA GLY A 274 -21.68 24.49 -1.96
C GLY A 274 -20.86 24.46 -0.66
N CYS A 275 -19.78 25.25 -0.55
CA CYS A 275 -18.83 25.20 0.57
C CYS A 275 -18.76 26.51 1.39
N PRO A 276 -19.81 26.84 2.18
CA PRO A 276 -19.82 28.07 2.97
C PRO A 276 -18.83 28.06 4.15
N GLU A 277 -18.41 26.89 4.63
CA GLU A 277 -17.43 26.72 5.72
C GLU A 277 -15.96 26.61 5.24
N LEU A 278 -15.67 26.91 3.96
CA LEU A 278 -14.34 26.76 3.38
C LEU A 278 -13.33 27.78 3.94
N VAL A 279 -12.23 27.29 4.53
CA VAL A 279 -11.18 28.10 5.18
C VAL A 279 -9.92 28.19 4.31
N GLU A 280 -9.53 27.08 3.68
CA GLU A 280 -8.38 27.01 2.78
C GLU A 280 -8.77 26.49 1.39
N LEU A 281 -8.31 27.18 0.35
CA LEU A 281 -8.57 26.86 -1.04
C LEU A 281 -7.26 26.94 -1.86
N ALA A 282 -6.97 25.90 -2.64
CA ALA A 282 -5.90 25.90 -3.64
C ALA A 282 -6.50 25.61 -5.03
N LEU A 283 -6.20 26.45 -6.02
CA LEU A 283 -6.74 26.36 -7.38
C LEU A 283 -5.62 26.36 -8.43
N SER A 284 -5.61 25.38 -9.32
CA SER A 284 -4.85 25.42 -10.56
C SER A 284 -5.76 25.09 -11.74
N THR A 285 -5.67 25.88 -12.82
CA THR A 285 -6.55 25.74 -13.99
C THR A 285 -5.78 25.62 -15.29
N SER A 286 -6.30 24.82 -16.22
CA SER A 286 -5.71 24.61 -17.55
C SER A 286 -6.57 25.20 -18.68
N GLY A 287 -7.70 25.84 -18.35
CA GLY A 287 -8.66 26.40 -19.30
C GLY A 287 -8.60 27.92 -19.38
N GLN A 288 -8.55 28.44 -20.62
CA GLN A 288 -8.87 29.84 -20.93
C GLN A 288 -10.33 29.89 -21.37
N GLY A 289 -11.25 30.26 -20.48
CA GLY A 289 -12.69 30.27 -20.75
C GLY A 289 -13.39 31.51 -20.15
N PRO A 290 -14.32 32.15 -20.87
CA PRO A 290 -15.05 33.30 -20.34
C PRO A 290 -15.98 32.85 -19.20
N VAL A 291 -15.78 33.41 -18.01
CA VAL A 291 -16.56 33.08 -16.81
C VAL A 291 -17.89 33.85 -16.84
N GLN A 292 -18.94 33.23 -17.40
CA GLN A 292 -20.31 33.76 -17.31
C GLN A 292 -21.01 33.28 -16.02
N THR A 293 -20.56 33.78 -14.86
CA THR A 293 -21.22 33.47 -13.57
C THR A 293 -21.29 34.67 -12.63
N ASP A 294 -22.35 34.69 -11.81
CA ASP A 294 -22.55 35.70 -10.75
C ASP A 294 -21.48 35.60 -9.66
N SER A 295 -21.30 36.68 -8.90
CA SER A 295 -20.28 36.74 -7.85
C SER A 295 -20.42 35.62 -6.81
N LEU A 296 -19.29 35.01 -6.49
CA LEU A 296 -19.12 33.99 -5.47
C LEU A 296 -18.63 34.66 -4.18
N VAL A 297 -19.28 34.39 -3.05
CA VAL A 297 -18.84 34.86 -1.73
C VAL A 297 -18.46 33.65 -0.88
N LEU A 298 -17.22 33.58 -0.41
CA LEU A 298 -16.76 32.59 0.57
C LEU A 298 -16.49 33.32 1.89
N PRO A 299 -17.42 33.29 2.85
CA PRO A 299 -17.43 34.23 3.98
C PRO A 299 -16.35 33.96 5.04
N VAL A 300 -15.80 32.74 5.07
CA VAL A 300 -14.81 32.31 6.08
C VAL A 300 -13.46 31.88 5.48
N LEU A 301 -13.23 32.13 4.19
CA LEU A 301 -11.96 31.77 3.55
C LEU A 301 -10.82 32.65 4.09
N GLU A 302 -9.81 32.03 4.69
CA GLU A 302 -8.64 32.69 5.28
C GLU A 302 -7.38 32.52 4.43
N SER A 303 -7.28 31.44 3.64
CA SER A 303 -6.14 31.16 2.77
C SER A 303 -6.56 30.79 1.36
N LEU A 304 -5.97 31.46 0.37
CA LEU A 304 -6.13 31.17 -1.06
C LEU A 304 -4.75 31.02 -1.72
N GLU A 305 -4.56 29.90 -2.41
CA GLU A 305 -3.44 29.66 -3.31
C GLU A 305 -3.98 29.49 -4.74
N CYS A 306 -3.44 30.20 -5.74
CA CYS A 306 -3.85 30.05 -7.13
C CYS A 306 -2.74 30.32 -8.16
N ASP A 307 -2.79 29.64 -9.31
CA ASP A 307 -1.94 29.98 -10.46
C ASP A 307 -2.47 31.20 -11.24
N LEU A 308 -1.61 31.81 -12.07
CA LEU A 308 -1.99 32.94 -12.93
C LEU A 308 -3.11 32.59 -13.93
N THR A 309 -3.28 31.33 -14.33
CA THR A 309 -4.41 30.92 -15.17
C THR A 309 -5.72 30.95 -14.38
N ALA A 310 -5.72 30.48 -13.12
CA ALA A 310 -6.90 30.54 -12.25
C ALA A 310 -7.20 31.96 -11.76
N ALA A 311 -6.26 32.90 -11.78
CA ALA A 311 -6.45 34.25 -11.26
C ALA A 311 -7.62 35.03 -11.92
N SER A 312 -8.07 34.65 -13.12
CA SER A 312 -9.32 35.13 -13.72
C SER A 312 -10.58 34.87 -12.85
N ILE A 313 -10.61 33.76 -12.10
CA ILE A 313 -11.70 33.44 -11.17
C ILE A 313 -11.82 34.48 -10.04
N LEU A 314 -10.72 35.16 -9.71
CA LEU A 314 -10.68 36.21 -8.69
C LEU A 314 -11.54 37.40 -9.08
N GLU A 315 -11.88 37.62 -10.36
CA GLU A 315 -12.81 38.68 -10.76
C GLU A 315 -14.23 38.45 -10.24
N HIS A 316 -14.60 37.19 -9.98
CA HIS A 316 -15.95 36.80 -9.54
C HIS A 316 -16.02 36.61 -8.02
N MET A 317 -14.89 36.43 -7.33
CA MET A 317 -14.83 36.13 -5.90
C MET A 317 -14.88 37.38 -4.99
N THR A 318 -15.56 37.25 -3.86
CA THR A 318 -15.52 38.21 -2.74
C THR A 318 -15.17 37.44 -1.46
N LEU A 319 -13.99 37.71 -0.91
CA LEU A 319 -13.35 36.90 0.14
C LEU A 319 -13.05 37.75 1.39
N PRO A 320 -14.07 38.13 2.18
CA PRO A 320 -13.94 39.18 3.20
C PRO A 320 -13.03 38.85 4.39
N ARG A 321 -12.68 37.58 4.59
CA ARG A 321 -11.79 37.12 5.68
C ARG A 321 -10.40 36.68 5.21
N LEU A 322 -10.05 36.89 3.94
CA LEU A 322 -8.79 36.41 3.40
C LEU A 322 -7.58 37.07 4.10
N GLN A 323 -6.72 36.25 4.69
CA GLN A 323 -5.50 36.65 5.40
C GLN A 323 -4.24 36.30 4.60
N ARG A 324 -4.24 35.16 3.91
CA ARG A 324 -3.14 34.65 3.08
C ARG A 324 -3.57 34.54 1.63
N LEU A 325 -2.88 35.26 0.74
CA LEU A 325 -2.99 35.07 -0.71
C LEU A 325 -1.62 34.67 -1.25
N ARG A 326 -1.54 33.52 -1.91
CA ARG A 326 -0.40 33.14 -2.77
C ARG A 326 -0.90 33.03 -4.20
N VAL A 327 -0.39 33.89 -5.07
CA VAL A 327 -0.38 33.64 -6.50
C VAL A 327 0.92 32.94 -6.85
N THR A 328 0.90 32.03 -7.83
CA THR A 328 2.13 31.44 -8.39
C THR A 328 2.23 31.77 -9.87
N GLU A 329 3.36 32.30 -10.30
CA GLU A 329 3.66 32.51 -11.72
C GLU A 329 3.56 31.21 -12.52
N ALA A 330 2.69 31.20 -13.53
CA ALA A 330 2.84 30.34 -14.69
C ALA A 330 3.90 30.95 -15.63
N GLU A 331 4.48 30.16 -16.53
CA GLU A 331 5.62 30.52 -17.41
C GLU A 331 5.35 31.63 -18.48
N THR A 332 4.43 32.57 -18.23
CA THR A 332 3.96 33.53 -19.24
C THR A 332 3.84 34.96 -18.69
N ASP A 333 4.56 35.89 -19.34
CA ASP A 333 4.64 37.33 -19.03
C ASP A 333 3.29 38.08 -19.23
N ALA A 334 2.39 38.04 -18.24
CA ALA A 334 1.13 38.80 -18.29
C ALA A 334 0.82 39.50 -16.94
N PRO A 335 0.82 40.85 -16.87
CA PRO A 335 0.63 41.57 -15.62
C PRO A 335 -0.85 41.64 -15.20
N GLN A 336 -1.36 40.61 -14.53
CA GLN A 336 -2.72 40.57 -13.96
C GLN A 336 -2.90 41.46 -12.69
N HIS A 337 -2.08 42.50 -12.55
CA HIS A 337 -2.10 43.40 -11.39
C HIS A 337 -3.45 44.10 -11.23
N ALA A 338 -4.14 44.43 -12.33
CA ALA A 338 -5.47 45.04 -12.30
C ALA A 338 -6.55 44.09 -11.74
N VAL A 339 -6.47 42.79 -12.06
CA VAL A 339 -7.37 41.75 -11.53
C VAL A 339 -7.23 41.68 -10.01
N LEU A 340 -6.00 41.57 -9.52
CA LEU A 340 -5.68 41.51 -8.10
C LEU A 340 -6.10 42.78 -7.35
N GLN A 341 -5.84 43.98 -7.91
CA GLN A 341 -6.27 45.24 -7.32
C GLN A 341 -7.80 45.36 -7.20
N ASN A 342 -8.54 44.99 -8.26
CA ASN A 342 -10.01 44.98 -8.24
C ASN A 342 -10.55 43.96 -7.23
N PHE A 343 -9.95 42.77 -7.17
CA PHE A 343 -10.29 41.71 -6.22
C PHE A 343 -10.09 42.15 -4.76
N ILE A 344 -8.93 42.72 -4.42
CA ILE A 344 -8.61 43.21 -3.07
C ILE A 344 -9.59 44.31 -2.67
N ARG A 345 -9.85 45.27 -3.57
CA ARG A 345 -10.79 46.38 -3.33
C ARG A 345 -12.22 45.89 -3.11
N ARG A 346 -12.68 44.88 -3.86
CA ARG A 346 -14.02 44.30 -3.70
C ARG A 346 -14.15 43.46 -2.43
N SER A 347 -13.12 42.70 -2.09
CA SER A 347 -13.12 41.81 -0.92
C SER A 347 -12.92 42.54 0.40
N ALA A 348 -12.24 43.70 0.40
CA ALA A 348 -11.91 44.49 1.60
C ALA A 348 -11.24 43.64 2.71
N CYS A 349 -10.39 42.70 2.29
CA CYS A 349 -9.87 41.62 3.13
C CYS A 349 -8.68 42.02 4.02
N PRO A 350 -8.54 41.43 5.23
CA PRO A 350 -7.46 41.71 6.16
C PRO A 350 -6.19 40.91 5.80
N LEU A 351 -5.64 41.14 4.61
CA LEU A 351 -4.44 40.45 4.13
C LEU A 351 -3.23 40.71 5.04
N GLY A 352 -2.75 39.67 5.70
CA GLY A 352 -1.51 39.66 6.47
C GLY A 352 -0.32 39.06 5.71
N PHE A 353 -0.58 38.30 4.65
CA PHE A 353 0.44 37.70 3.78
C PHE A 353 0.00 37.74 2.32
N LEU A 354 0.85 38.29 1.47
CA LEU A 354 0.72 38.29 0.02
C LEU A 354 2.02 37.78 -0.60
N SER A 355 1.91 36.73 -1.41
CA SER A 355 2.97 36.22 -2.27
C SER A 355 2.43 36.24 -3.71
N ILE A 356 3.27 36.64 -4.65
CA ILE A 356 3.05 36.60 -6.10
C ILE A 356 4.28 35.91 -6.71
#